data_AF-A0A1F6DR84-F1
#
_entry.id   AF-A0A1F6DR84-F1
#
_cell.length_a   1.000
_cell.length_b   1.000
_cell.length_c   1.000
_cell.angle_alpha   90.00
_cell.angle_beta   90.00
_cell.angle_gamma   90.00
#
_symmetry.space_group_name_H-M   'P 1'
#
loop_
_entity.id
_entity.type
_entity.pdbx_description
1 polymer ?
#
loop_
_entity_poly.entity_id
_entity_poly.type
_entity_poly.pdbx_seq_one_letter_code
_entity_poly.pdbx_strand_id
1 'polypeptide(L)'
;MKPRGSCDIVLGMKLVSWNVNGIRSIHRKGTLTPFLDKVKPDIVCFQETKAEEHQSEVDLPEYEEYWNSSKGRKGYAGTAIFSKIKPLSLIFGFPEDIIKKYKLKDGYGDPNEEGRVVTAEYEDFYVVNVYTPNSKPDLSRLTLRHKYWDPAFLAFCKQLEKKKPVIFCGDLNVAHTPEDLANPKANEGEHGFTKEEREGIDTIIGAGFVDTFRLFIKGGGHYTWWTHFANARARNVGWRIDYFFVSKSLAPKVKAA
;
A
#
# COMPACT_ATOMS: atom_id res chain seq x y z
N MET A 1 -43.70 -26.03 13.31
CA MET A 1 -42.48 -25.45 13.92
C MET A 1 -41.61 -24.89 12.81
N LYS A 2 -41.34 -23.58 12.82
CA LYS A 2 -40.31 -22.98 11.93
C LYS A 2 -38.93 -23.19 12.58
N PRO A 3 -37.88 -23.61 11.84
CA PRO A 3 -36.53 -23.58 12.39
C PRO A 3 -36.12 -22.13 12.64
N ARG A 4 -35.58 -21.89 13.85
CA ARG A 4 -35.05 -20.61 14.30
C ARG A 4 -33.65 -20.40 13.72
N GLY A 5 -33.41 -19.20 13.23
CA GLY A 5 -32.12 -18.50 13.24
C GLY A 5 -30.99 -19.13 12.42
N SER A 6 -30.82 -18.67 11.18
CA SER A 6 -29.48 -18.56 10.63
C SER A 6 -28.66 -17.69 11.58
N CYS A 7 -27.58 -18.25 12.12
CA CYS A 7 -26.56 -17.47 12.76
C CYS A 7 -25.90 -16.66 11.65
N ASP A 8 -26.31 -15.40 11.49
CA ASP A 8 -25.59 -14.47 10.64
C ASP A 8 -24.22 -14.26 11.28
N ILE A 9 -23.25 -15.07 10.85
CA ILE A 9 -21.84 -14.78 11.08
C ILE A 9 -21.65 -13.40 10.47
N VAL A 10 -21.42 -12.40 11.31
CA VAL A 10 -20.98 -11.09 10.83
C VAL A 10 -19.61 -11.31 10.20
N LEU A 11 -19.60 -11.57 8.89
CA LEU A 11 -18.40 -11.71 8.09
C LEU A 11 -17.68 -10.36 8.11
N GLY A 12 -16.53 -10.29 8.79
CA GLY A 12 -15.68 -9.11 8.76
C GLY A 12 -15.08 -8.91 7.37
N MET A 13 -14.95 -7.66 6.95
CA MET A 13 -14.32 -7.32 5.66
C MET A 13 -12.81 -7.63 5.68
N LYS A 14 -12.31 -8.25 4.61
CA LYS A 14 -10.90 -8.63 4.45
C LYS A 14 -10.24 -7.83 3.34
N LEU A 15 -9.21 -7.08 3.72
CA LEU A 15 -8.40 -6.29 2.80
C LEU A 15 -7.03 -6.95 2.65
N VAL A 16 -6.49 -6.95 1.43
CA VAL A 16 -5.13 -7.40 1.13
C VAL A 16 -4.39 -6.29 0.40
N SER A 17 -3.12 -6.12 0.73
CA SER A 17 -2.19 -5.27 -0.01
C SER A 17 -1.02 -6.11 -0.49
N TRP A 18 -0.63 -5.98 -1.75
CA TRP A 18 0.45 -6.75 -2.33
C TRP A 18 1.19 -6.00 -3.44
N ASN A 19 2.47 -5.69 -3.20
CA ASN A 19 3.40 -5.35 -4.27
C ASN A 19 3.71 -6.62 -5.09
N VAL A 20 3.15 -6.71 -6.29
CA VAL A 20 3.23 -7.90 -7.15
C VAL A 20 4.45 -7.91 -8.06
N ASN A 21 5.22 -6.81 -8.11
CA ASN A 21 6.38 -6.66 -8.98
C ASN A 21 6.09 -7.11 -10.44
N GLY A 22 4.97 -6.65 -10.99
CA GLY A 22 4.45 -6.98 -12.31
C GLY A 22 3.31 -8.00 -12.26
N ILE A 23 2.07 -7.52 -12.42
CA ILE A 23 0.86 -8.34 -12.31
C ILE A 23 0.80 -9.49 -13.34
N ARG A 24 1.22 -9.19 -14.58
CA ARG A 24 1.35 -10.20 -15.66
C ARG A 24 2.35 -11.30 -15.32
N SER A 25 3.44 -10.95 -14.63
CA SER A 25 4.50 -11.89 -14.26
C SER A 25 4.01 -12.86 -13.18
N ILE A 26 3.37 -12.35 -12.13
CA ILE A 26 2.87 -13.19 -11.04
C ILE A 26 1.66 -14.04 -11.46
N HIS A 27 0.82 -13.54 -12.38
CA HIS A 27 -0.28 -14.30 -12.97
C HIS A 27 0.24 -15.48 -13.79
N ARG A 28 1.18 -15.24 -14.72
CA ARG A 28 1.77 -16.30 -15.56
C ARG A 28 2.56 -17.34 -14.76
N LYS A 29 3.07 -16.98 -13.58
CA LYS A 29 3.66 -17.94 -12.61
C LYS A 29 2.63 -18.80 -11.89
N GLY A 30 1.34 -18.60 -12.14
CA GLY A 30 0.24 -19.34 -11.50
C GLY A 30 0.10 -19.08 -10.01
N THR A 31 0.63 -17.95 -9.49
CA THR A 31 0.62 -17.68 -8.03
C THR A 31 -0.53 -16.79 -7.60
N LEU A 32 -0.97 -15.87 -8.48
CA LEU A 32 -1.96 -14.85 -8.15
C LEU A 32 -3.34 -15.45 -7.84
N THR A 33 -3.93 -16.18 -8.79
CA THR A 33 -5.29 -16.71 -8.65
C THR A 33 -5.41 -17.69 -7.48
N PRO A 34 -4.52 -18.69 -7.30
CA PRO A 34 -4.61 -19.60 -6.15
C PRO A 34 -4.47 -18.89 -4.81
N PHE A 35 -3.70 -17.80 -4.75
CA PHE A 35 -3.62 -16.99 -3.53
C PHE A 35 -4.94 -16.27 -3.23
N LEU A 36 -5.56 -15.65 -4.23
CA LEU A 36 -6.83 -14.95 -4.07
C LEU A 36 -7.98 -15.92 -3.75
N ASP A 37 -8.02 -17.09 -4.37
CA ASP A 37 -9.03 -18.13 -4.08
C ASP A 37 -8.93 -18.65 -2.64
N LYS A 38 -7.71 -18.72 -2.11
CA LYS A 38 -7.46 -19.14 -0.73
C LYS A 38 -7.81 -18.04 0.27
N VAL A 39 -7.39 -16.81 0.00
CA VAL A 39 -7.54 -15.69 0.96
C VAL A 39 -8.96 -15.11 0.91
N LYS A 40 -9.60 -15.10 -0.27
CA LYS A 40 -10.92 -14.51 -0.54
C LYS A 40 -11.08 -13.09 0.04
N PRO A 41 -10.22 -12.13 -0.35
CA PRO A 41 -10.34 -10.76 0.10
C PRO A 41 -11.56 -10.06 -0.53
N ASP A 42 -12.18 -9.13 0.19
CA ASP A 42 -13.24 -8.27 -0.36
C ASP A 42 -12.64 -7.16 -1.21
N ILE A 43 -11.47 -6.65 -0.82
CA ILE A 43 -10.73 -5.60 -1.52
C ILE A 43 -9.25 -5.99 -1.57
N VAL A 44 -8.63 -5.89 -2.74
CA VAL A 44 -7.20 -6.11 -2.95
C VAL A 44 -6.56 -4.89 -3.56
N CYS A 45 -5.47 -4.44 -2.94
CA CYS A 45 -4.67 -3.32 -3.40
C CYS A 45 -3.34 -3.86 -3.96
N PHE A 46 -3.14 -3.70 -5.26
CA PHE A 46 -1.90 -4.08 -5.94
C PHE A 46 -1.00 -2.88 -6.14
N GLN A 47 0.30 -3.06 -5.88
CA GLN A 47 1.36 -2.11 -6.22
C GLN A 47 2.33 -2.74 -7.22
N GLU A 48 3.03 -1.89 -7.97
CA GLU A 48 3.90 -2.29 -9.08
C GLU A 48 3.19 -3.21 -10.08
N THR A 49 1.98 -2.84 -10.51
CA THR A 49 1.27 -3.61 -11.54
C THR A 49 2.08 -3.70 -12.83
N LYS A 50 2.86 -2.65 -13.17
CA LYS A 50 3.71 -2.55 -14.37
C LYS A 50 2.96 -2.91 -15.65
N ALA A 51 1.67 -2.59 -15.69
CA ALA A 51 0.76 -2.92 -16.76
C ALA A 51 -0.38 -1.92 -16.81
N GLU A 52 -0.87 -1.68 -18.02
CA GLU A 52 -2.18 -1.08 -18.25
C GLU A 52 -3.26 -2.18 -18.19
N GLU A 53 -4.51 -1.80 -17.90
CA GLU A 53 -5.66 -2.72 -17.75
C GLU A 53 -5.74 -3.73 -18.91
N HIS A 54 -5.73 -3.24 -20.15
CA HIS A 54 -5.82 -4.07 -21.36
C HIS A 54 -4.65 -5.06 -21.55
N GLN A 55 -3.58 -4.95 -20.77
CA GLN A 55 -2.43 -5.85 -20.81
C GLN A 55 -2.51 -6.96 -19.77
N SER A 56 -3.43 -6.85 -18.80
CA SER A 56 -3.66 -7.85 -17.79
C SER A 56 -4.44 -9.02 -18.38
N GLU A 57 -3.93 -10.24 -18.20
CA GLU A 57 -4.65 -11.49 -18.52
C GLU A 57 -5.39 -12.04 -17.28
N VAL A 58 -5.34 -11.30 -16.16
CA VAL A 58 -6.02 -11.68 -14.92
C VAL A 58 -7.52 -11.59 -15.15
N ASP A 59 -8.21 -12.71 -14.93
CA ASP A 59 -9.67 -12.78 -14.99
C ASP A 59 -10.20 -13.16 -13.61
N LEU A 60 -10.88 -12.21 -12.97
CA LEU A 60 -11.43 -12.34 -11.63
C LEU A 60 -12.86 -11.79 -11.62
N PRO A 61 -13.85 -12.57 -12.08
CA PRO A 61 -15.20 -12.08 -12.36
C PRO A 61 -15.98 -11.58 -11.14
N GLU A 62 -15.52 -11.91 -9.93
CA GLU A 62 -16.10 -11.40 -8.68
C GLU A 62 -15.64 -9.98 -8.33
N TYR A 63 -14.63 -9.44 -9.01
CA TYR A 63 -14.01 -8.16 -8.68
C TYR A 63 -14.22 -7.14 -9.80
N GLU A 64 -14.61 -5.93 -9.43
CA GLU A 64 -14.41 -4.77 -10.29
C GLU A 64 -12.96 -4.30 -10.18
N GLU A 65 -12.34 -3.98 -11.31
CA GLU A 65 -10.93 -3.61 -11.40
C GLU A 65 -10.76 -2.10 -11.66
N TYR A 66 -9.94 -1.45 -10.85
CA TYR A 66 -9.65 -0.02 -10.98
C TYR A 66 -8.15 0.21 -11.09
N TRP A 67 -7.71 0.62 -12.28
CA TRP A 67 -6.30 0.70 -12.62
C TRP A 67 -5.80 2.15 -12.64
N ASN A 68 -4.66 2.39 -11.98
CA ASN A 68 -3.88 3.61 -12.11
C ASN A 68 -2.49 3.29 -12.67
N SER A 69 -2.36 3.34 -13.99
CA SER A 69 -1.12 3.01 -14.68
C SER A 69 -0.22 4.23 -14.86
N SER A 70 1.10 4.00 -14.94
CA SER A 70 2.03 5.09 -15.27
C SER A 70 1.78 5.61 -16.68
N LYS A 71 1.56 6.92 -16.83
CA LYS A 71 1.22 7.57 -18.11
C LYS A 71 2.44 7.89 -18.97
N GLY A 72 3.61 8.07 -18.35
CA GLY A 72 4.86 8.46 -19.04
C GLY A 72 5.87 7.33 -19.23
N ARG A 73 5.69 6.18 -18.56
CA ARG A 73 6.67 5.08 -18.59
C ARG A 73 6.00 3.72 -18.58
N LYS A 74 5.99 3.06 -19.74
CA LYS A 74 5.45 1.70 -19.88
C LYS A 74 6.20 0.71 -19.01
N GLY A 75 5.48 -0.23 -18.39
CA GLY A 75 6.07 -1.28 -17.56
C GLY A 75 6.67 -0.80 -16.25
N TYR A 76 6.28 0.38 -15.76
CA TYR A 76 6.81 0.99 -14.55
C TYR A 76 5.70 1.36 -13.56
N ALA A 77 6.00 1.20 -12.26
CA ALA A 77 5.10 1.50 -11.16
C ALA A 77 3.67 0.96 -11.40
N GLY A 78 2.66 1.79 -11.23
CA GLY A 78 1.25 1.44 -11.36
C GLY A 78 0.66 0.80 -10.11
N THR A 79 -0.59 1.13 -9.85
CA THR A 79 -1.40 0.59 -8.76
C THR A 79 -2.76 0.14 -9.29
N ALA A 80 -3.39 -0.81 -8.61
CA ALA A 80 -4.77 -1.18 -8.89
C ALA A 80 -5.53 -1.53 -7.62
N ILE A 81 -6.84 -1.30 -7.61
CA ILE A 81 -7.75 -1.83 -6.58
C ILE A 81 -8.72 -2.78 -7.27
N PHE A 82 -8.74 -4.03 -6.82
CA PHE A 82 -9.73 -5.01 -7.23
C PHE A 82 -10.70 -5.17 -6.08
N SER A 83 -11.99 -4.94 -6.31
CA SER A 83 -12.99 -4.90 -5.24
C SER A 83 -14.25 -5.69 -5.60
N LYS A 84 -14.70 -6.54 -4.67
CA LYS A 84 -16.03 -7.18 -4.77
C LYS A 84 -17.17 -6.20 -4.51
N ILE A 85 -16.85 -5.06 -3.90
CA ILE A 85 -17.80 -4.02 -3.53
C ILE A 85 -17.53 -2.82 -4.44
N LYS A 86 -18.55 -2.37 -5.16
CA LYS A 86 -18.43 -1.18 -6.00
C LYS A 86 -18.22 0.08 -5.12
N PRO A 87 -17.14 0.85 -5.33
CA PRO A 87 -16.92 2.11 -4.63
C PRO A 87 -17.87 3.18 -5.15
N LEU A 88 -18.19 4.14 -4.29
CA LEU A 88 -19.00 5.32 -4.59
C LEU A 88 -18.28 6.29 -5.52
N SER A 89 -16.96 6.40 -5.37
CA SER A 89 -16.11 7.27 -6.17
C SER A 89 -14.66 6.76 -6.19
N LEU A 90 -13.90 7.21 -7.19
CA LEU A 90 -12.49 6.91 -7.36
C LEU A 90 -11.69 8.20 -7.54
N ILE A 91 -10.50 8.24 -6.94
CA ILE A 91 -9.52 9.32 -7.15
C ILE A 91 -8.21 8.67 -7.59
N PHE A 92 -7.67 9.14 -8.71
CA PHE A 92 -6.41 8.67 -9.28
C PHE A 92 -5.33 9.73 -9.09
N GLY A 93 -4.33 9.44 -8.26
CA GLY A 93 -3.33 10.41 -7.83
C GLY A 93 -3.85 11.36 -6.75
N PHE A 94 -3.13 12.45 -6.54
CA PHE A 94 -3.52 13.53 -5.65
C PHE A 94 -4.43 14.56 -6.34
N PRO A 95 -5.31 15.24 -5.60
CA PRO A 95 -6.09 16.35 -6.13
C PRO A 95 -5.22 17.59 -6.39
N GLU A 96 -5.71 18.50 -7.25
CA GLU A 96 -4.94 19.66 -7.71
C GLU A 96 -4.42 20.57 -6.59
N ASP A 97 -5.17 20.74 -5.51
CA ASP A 97 -4.78 21.57 -4.37
C ASP A 97 -3.57 20.99 -3.64
N ILE A 98 -3.48 19.67 -3.52
CA ILE A 98 -2.30 18.97 -2.99
C ILE A 98 -1.12 19.11 -3.96
N ILE A 99 -1.32 18.89 -5.26
CA ILE A 99 -0.25 19.02 -6.27
C ILE A 99 0.30 20.45 -6.32
N LYS A 100 -0.55 21.48 -6.25
CA LYS A 100 -0.11 22.88 -6.26
C LYS A 100 0.68 23.24 -5.00
N LYS A 101 0.31 22.65 -3.86
CA LYS A 101 0.97 22.90 -2.56
C LYS A 101 2.32 22.20 -2.44
N TYR A 102 2.43 20.98 -2.92
CA TYR A 102 3.63 20.16 -2.79
C TYR A 102 4.29 19.98 -4.15
N LYS A 103 5.55 20.41 -4.31
CA LYS A 103 6.29 20.31 -5.57
C LYS A 103 6.73 18.87 -5.82
N LEU A 104 5.83 18.05 -6.36
CA LEU A 104 6.03 16.60 -6.48
C LEU A 104 7.00 16.19 -7.60
N LYS A 105 7.49 17.11 -8.44
CA LYS A 105 8.35 16.77 -9.58
C LYS A 105 9.83 16.78 -9.20
N ASP A 106 10.57 15.76 -9.64
CA ASP A 106 12.04 15.69 -9.56
C ASP A 106 12.67 15.34 -10.91
N GLY A 107 13.97 15.06 -10.92
CA GLY A 107 14.71 14.65 -12.13
C GLY A 107 14.25 13.31 -12.73
N TYR A 108 13.42 12.54 -12.02
CA TYR A 108 12.88 11.26 -12.47
C TYR A 108 11.48 11.37 -13.08
N GLY A 109 10.78 12.48 -12.86
CA GLY A 109 9.44 12.74 -13.40
C GLY A 109 8.47 13.29 -12.37
N ASP A 110 7.18 13.18 -12.69
CA ASP A 110 6.09 13.51 -11.77
C ASP A 110 5.50 12.20 -11.19
N PRO A 111 5.72 11.90 -9.89
CA PRO A 111 5.12 10.78 -9.17
C PRO A 111 3.60 10.69 -9.28
N ASN A 112 2.90 11.81 -9.52
CA ASN A 112 1.45 11.82 -9.70
C ASN A 112 1.03 11.24 -11.06
N GLU A 113 1.93 11.24 -12.06
CA GLU A 113 1.75 10.59 -13.36
C GLU A 113 2.30 9.15 -13.40
N GLU A 114 2.94 8.70 -12.31
CA GLU A 114 3.54 7.37 -12.17
C GLU A 114 2.54 6.29 -11.72
N GLY A 115 1.26 6.63 -11.52
CA GLY A 115 0.22 5.68 -11.12
C GLY A 115 0.36 5.17 -9.69
N ARG A 116 0.81 6.04 -8.78
CA ARG A 116 1.26 5.66 -7.43
C ARG A 116 0.18 5.65 -6.35
N VAL A 117 -0.95 6.32 -6.57
CA VAL A 117 -2.04 6.41 -5.58
C VAL A 117 -3.36 6.18 -6.28
N VAL A 118 -4.17 5.25 -5.77
CA VAL A 118 -5.57 5.13 -6.14
C VAL A 118 -6.41 5.04 -4.87
N THR A 119 -7.44 5.87 -4.80
CA THR A 119 -8.35 5.94 -3.66
C THR A 119 -9.74 5.52 -4.08
N ALA A 120 -10.33 4.58 -3.35
CA ALA A 120 -11.71 4.15 -3.49
C ALA A 120 -12.52 4.65 -2.29
N GLU A 121 -13.64 5.31 -2.55
CA GLU A 121 -14.60 5.73 -1.53
C GLU A 121 -15.66 4.66 -1.33
N TYR A 122 -15.89 4.25 -0.09
CA TYR A 122 -17.02 3.40 0.31
C TYR A 122 -17.98 4.20 1.20
N GLU A 123 -19.10 3.60 1.59
CA GLU A 123 -20.13 4.25 2.41
C GLU A 123 -19.54 4.83 3.71
N ASP A 124 -18.76 4.03 4.43
CA ASP A 124 -18.25 4.38 5.77
C ASP A 124 -16.77 4.77 5.83
N PHE A 125 -15.98 4.53 4.78
CA PHE A 125 -14.53 4.72 4.80
C PHE A 125 -13.94 4.93 3.40
N TYR A 126 -12.70 5.40 3.35
CA TYR A 126 -11.86 5.37 2.15
C TYR A 126 -10.85 4.23 2.23
N VAL A 127 -10.54 3.61 1.09
CA VAL A 127 -9.34 2.77 0.91
C VAL A 127 -8.38 3.51 -0.02
N VAL A 128 -7.17 3.77 0.46
CA VAL A 128 -6.10 4.40 -0.32
C VAL A 128 -4.99 3.38 -0.56
N ASN A 129 -4.82 2.95 -1.81
CA ASN A 129 -3.70 2.13 -2.23
C ASN A 129 -2.54 3.05 -2.64
N VAL A 130 -1.36 2.86 -2.06
CA VAL A 130 -0.17 3.67 -2.32
C VAL A 130 1.05 2.82 -2.68
N TYR A 131 1.77 3.25 -3.71
CA TYR A 131 3.13 2.80 -4.02
C TYR A 131 4.09 3.98 -3.92
N THR A 132 4.75 4.10 -2.77
CA THR A 132 5.58 5.26 -2.45
C THR A 132 6.88 5.27 -3.27
N PRO A 133 7.35 6.43 -3.78
CA PRO A 133 8.64 6.53 -4.45
C PRO A 133 9.79 5.99 -3.60
N ASN A 134 10.51 5.01 -4.14
CA ASN A 134 11.77 4.53 -3.58
C ASN A 134 12.83 5.64 -3.71
N SER A 135 13.61 5.87 -2.64
CA SER A 135 14.65 6.91 -2.58
C SER A 135 15.87 6.64 -3.46
N LYS A 136 15.96 5.43 -4.03
CA LYS A 136 17.07 4.85 -4.80
C LYS A 136 18.31 4.55 -3.96
N PRO A 137 19.16 3.58 -4.37
CA PRO A 137 20.40 3.27 -3.64
C PRO A 137 21.35 4.45 -3.47
N ASP A 138 21.34 5.40 -4.41
CA ASP A 138 22.14 6.63 -4.36
C ASP A 138 21.45 7.78 -3.60
N LEU A 139 20.29 7.52 -2.98
CA LEU A 139 19.44 8.48 -2.29
C LEU A 139 19.01 9.69 -3.14
N SER A 140 19.13 9.59 -4.46
CA SER A 140 18.84 10.68 -5.39
C SER A 140 17.39 11.18 -5.34
N ARG A 141 16.45 10.36 -4.84
CA ARG A 141 15.04 10.75 -4.65
C ARG A 141 14.67 11.01 -3.18
N LEU A 142 15.61 10.95 -2.24
CA LEU A 142 15.30 11.12 -0.81
C LEU A 142 14.70 12.49 -0.52
N THR A 143 15.22 13.55 -1.13
CA THR A 143 14.66 14.91 -0.99
C THR A 143 13.22 14.99 -1.47
N LEU A 144 12.93 14.40 -2.64
CA LEU A 144 11.55 14.33 -3.15
C LEU A 144 10.65 13.60 -2.16
N ARG A 145 11.10 12.40 -1.74
CA ARG A 145 10.39 11.51 -0.84
C ARG A 145 10.02 12.23 0.46
N HIS A 146 11.02 12.77 1.16
CA HIS A 146 10.86 13.31 2.51
C HIS A 146 10.27 14.73 2.53
N LYS A 147 10.67 15.63 1.61
CA LYS A 147 10.22 17.04 1.65
C LYS A 147 8.90 17.29 0.95
N TYR A 148 8.52 16.45 -0.02
CA TYR A 148 7.34 16.71 -0.85
C TYR A 148 6.34 15.56 -0.82
N TRP A 149 6.77 14.33 -1.14
CA TRP A 149 5.85 13.19 -1.26
C TRP A 149 5.19 12.81 0.06
N ASP A 150 5.97 12.52 1.12
CA ASP A 150 5.41 12.08 2.41
C ASP A 150 4.47 13.14 3.02
N PRO A 151 4.82 14.44 3.04
CA PRO A 151 3.90 15.48 3.47
C PRO A 151 2.63 15.60 2.61
N ALA A 152 2.75 15.42 1.29
CA ALA A 152 1.60 15.47 0.37
C ALA A 152 0.64 14.30 0.60
N PHE A 153 1.18 13.09 0.72
CA PHE A 153 0.40 11.88 0.96
C PHE A 153 -0.35 11.96 2.30
N LEU A 154 0.33 12.38 3.37
CA LEU A 154 -0.31 12.58 4.66
C LEU A 154 -1.39 13.68 4.59
N ALA A 155 -1.10 14.81 3.96
CA ALA A 155 -2.08 15.90 3.80
C ALA A 155 -3.33 15.44 3.05
N PHE A 156 -3.17 14.64 1.99
CA PHE A 156 -4.27 14.04 1.26
C PHE A 156 -5.09 13.08 2.13
N CYS A 157 -4.45 12.17 2.88
CA CYS A 157 -5.15 11.28 3.80
C CYS A 157 -5.91 12.07 4.88
N LYS A 158 -5.32 13.15 5.43
CA LYS A 158 -6.01 14.03 6.40
C LYS A 158 -7.15 14.83 5.77
N GLN A 159 -7.10 15.15 4.49
CA GLN A 159 -8.20 15.78 3.76
C GLN A 159 -9.38 14.82 3.60
N LEU A 160 -9.12 13.55 3.29
CA LEU A 160 -10.13 12.49 3.23
C LEU A 160 -10.76 12.22 4.62
N GLU A 161 -9.94 12.17 5.68
CA GLU A 161 -10.39 11.97 7.07
C GLU A 161 -11.38 13.02 7.58
N LYS A 162 -11.48 14.19 6.93
CA LYS A 162 -12.52 15.19 7.25
C LYS A 162 -13.93 14.73 6.89
N LYS A 163 -14.05 13.77 5.96
CA LYS A 163 -15.32 13.23 5.47
C LYS A 163 -15.61 11.85 6.05
N LYS A 164 -14.65 10.93 5.92
CA LYS A 164 -14.77 9.54 6.37
C LYS A 164 -13.41 9.03 6.86
N PRO A 165 -13.38 8.09 7.82
CA PRO A 165 -12.16 7.39 8.18
C PRO A 165 -11.42 6.82 6.97
N VAL A 166 -10.10 6.78 7.05
CA VAL A 166 -9.21 6.31 5.99
C VAL A 166 -8.53 5.02 6.42
N ILE A 167 -8.55 4.04 5.53
CA ILE A 167 -7.64 2.90 5.53
C ILE A 167 -6.68 3.15 4.37
N PHE A 168 -5.37 3.18 4.63
CA PHE A 168 -4.41 3.20 3.55
C PHE A 168 -3.44 2.03 3.67
N CYS A 169 -3.01 1.53 2.52
CA CYS A 169 -2.14 0.37 2.45
C CYS A 169 -1.26 0.39 1.22
N GLY A 170 -0.18 -0.39 1.29
CA GLY A 170 0.76 -0.54 0.19
C GLY A 170 2.20 -0.53 0.63
N ASP A 171 3.07 -0.53 -0.37
CA ASP A 171 4.51 -0.47 -0.21
C ASP A 171 4.95 0.98 0.00
N LEU A 172 5.32 1.28 1.25
CA LEU A 172 5.82 2.58 1.67
C LEU A 172 7.34 2.71 1.45
N ASN A 173 8.03 1.67 0.96
CA ASN A 173 9.47 1.66 0.73
C ASN A 173 10.27 2.13 1.97
N VAL A 174 9.85 1.76 3.17
CA VAL A 174 10.53 2.11 4.42
C VAL A 174 10.26 1.07 5.50
N ALA A 175 11.28 0.64 6.21
CA ALA A 175 11.17 -0.06 7.48
C ALA A 175 11.18 0.98 8.61
N HIS A 176 10.15 1.01 9.46
CA HIS A 176 9.99 2.10 10.44
C HIS A 176 11.00 2.03 11.60
N THR A 177 11.13 0.85 12.19
CA THR A 177 11.93 0.61 13.39
C THR A 177 12.99 -0.46 13.15
N PRO A 178 14.00 -0.60 14.04
CA PRO A 178 14.96 -1.70 13.95
C PRO A 178 14.35 -3.11 13.99
N GLU A 179 13.10 -3.25 14.46
CA GLU A 179 12.37 -4.53 14.43
C GLU A 179 11.82 -4.86 13.03
N ASP A 180 11.72 -3.87 12.15
CA ASP A 180 11.12 -3.98 10.82
C ASP A 180 12.10 -4.47 9.75
N LEU A 181 13.34 -4.83 10.10
CA LEU A 181 14.31 -5.42 9.19
C LEU A 181 15.29 -6.33 9.91
N ALA A 182 15.86 -7.30 9.19
CA ALA A 182 16.74 -8.31 9.79
C ALA A 182 18.09 -7.75 10.26
N ASN A 183 18.63 -6.73 9.57
CA ASN A 183 19.98 -6.21 9.81
C ASN A 183 19.98 -4.67 9.95
N PRO A 184 19.33 -4.09 10.97
CA PRO A 184 19.14 -2.63 11.09
C PRO A 184 20.46 -1.85 11.08
N LYS A 185 21.45 -2.28 11.86
CA LYS A 185 22.75 -1.59 11.98
C LYS A 185 23.50 -1.45 10.67
N ALA A 186 23.37 -2.43 9.77
CA ALA A 186 24.06 -2.42 8.48
C ALA A 186 23.33 -1.60 7.41
N ASN A 187 22.10 -1.18 7.69
CA ASN A 187 21.24 -0.46 6.74
C ASN A 187 20.87 0.94 7.24
N GLU A 188 21.40 1.38 8.38
CA GLU A 188 21.17 2.75 8.87
C GLU A 188 21.69 3.76 7.82
N GLY A 189 20.81 4.64 7.35
CA GLY A 189 21.16 5.61 6.31
C GLY A 189 21.06 5.08 4.88
N GLU A 190 20.74 3.80 4.68
CA GLU A 190 20.44 3.24 3.36
C GLU A 190 18.98 3.50 2.97
N HIS A 191 18.70 3.54 1.66
CA HIS A 191 17.34 3.65 1.14
C HIS A 191 16.40 2.60 1.75
N GLY A 192 15.26 3.05 2.25
CA GLY A 192 14.32 2.23 3.01
C GLY A 192 14.58 2.21 4.51
N PHE A 193 15.68 2.77 5.01
CA PHE A 193 15.98 2.88 6.44
C PHE A 193 16.80 4.14 6.78
N THR A 194 16.61 5.22 6.01
CA THR A 194 17.14 6.54 6.36
C THR A 194 16.36 7.14 7.53
N LYS A 195 16.95 8.12 8.23
CA LYS A 195 16.27 8.89 9.28
C LYS A 195 15.05 9.61 8.71
N GLU A 196 15.20 10.22 7.55
CA GLU A 196 14.19 11.00 6.84
C GLU A 196 12.98 10.17 6.42
N GLU A 197 13.18 8.93 5.95
CA GLU A 197 12.09 8.03 5.60
C GLU A 197 11.34 7.54 6.85
N ARG A 198 12.08 7.22 7.92
CA ARG A 198 11.50 6.78 9.19
C ARG A 198 10.70 7.90 9.87
N GLU A 199 11.19 9.13 9.81
CA GLU A 199 10.46 10.33 10.26
C GLU A 199 9.13 10.52 9.52
N GLY A 200 9.04 10.07 8.27
CA GLY A 200 7.77 10.02 7.52
C GLY A 200 6.73 9.14 8.21
N ILE A 201 7.13 7.95 8.66
CA ILE A 201 6.25 7.05 9.43
C ILE A 201 5.93 7.62 10.82
N ASP A 202 6.92 8.21 11.51
CA ASP A 202 6.68 8.89 12.79
C ASP A 202 5.63 10.00 12.64
N THR A 203 5.69 10.76 11.55
CA THR A 203 4.74 11.84 11.25
C THR A 203 3.33 11.30 10.98
N ILE A 204 3.21 10.18 10.25
CA ILE A 204 1.94 9.48 10.02
C ILE A 204 1.31 9.05 11.35
N ILE A 205 2.09 8.41 12.22
CA ILE A 205 1.62 7.96 13.54
C ILE A 205 1.24 9.16 14.42
N GLY A 206 2.09 10.19 14.45
CA GLY A 206 1.84 11.44 15.19
C GLY A 206 0.59 12.17 14.71
N ALA A 207 0.20 12.01 13.45
CA ALA A 207 -1.04 12.57 12.89
C ALA A 207 -2.31 11.75 13.21
N GLY A 208 -2.16 10.64 13.96
CA GLY A 208 -3.27 9.83 14.46
C GLY A 208 -3.59 8.59 13.63
N PHE A 209 -2.75 8.19 12.68
CA PHE A 209 -2.88 6.90 12.02
C PHE A 209 -2.25 5.78 12.87
N VAL A 210 -2.82 4.58 12.76
CA VAL A 210 -2.42 3.41 13.53
C VAL A 210 -1.89 2.34 12.59
N ASP A 211 -0.64 1.93 12.78
CA ASP A 211 -0.06 0.75 12.11
C ASP A 211 -0.78 -0.49 12.64
N THR A 212 -1.62 -1.09 11.79
CA THR A 212 -2.48 -2.22 12.19
C THR A 212 -1.68 -3.46 12.57
N PHE A 213 -0.53 -3.69 11.93
CA PHE A 213 0.34 -4.83 12.23
C PHE A 213 0.84 -4.76 13.69
N ARG A 214 1.22 -3.55 14.12
CA ARG A 214 1.75 -3.29 15.47
C ARG A 214 0.68 -3.28 16.56
N LEU A 215 -0.60 -3.40 16.22
CA LEU A 215 -1.65 -3.71 17.20
C LEU A 215 -1.57 -5.14 17.73
N PHE A 216 -1.10 -6.08 16.90
CA PHE A 216 -1.13 -7.51 17.21
C PHE A 216 0.26 -8.11 17.39
N ILE A 217 1.25 -7.62 16.64
CA ILE A 217 2.57 -8.22 16.56
C ILE A 217 3.65 -7.30 17.13
N LYS A 218 4.43 -7.86 18.06
CA LYS A 218 5.59 -7.21 18.69
C LYS A 218 6.88 -7.94 18.28
N GLY A 219 7.99 -7.22 18.27
CA GLY A 219 9.28 -7.79 17.90
C GLY A 219 9.52 -7.84 16.39
N GLY A 220 10.70 -8.31 16.03
CA GLY A 220 11.14 -8.47 14.63
C GLY A 220 10.90 -9.89 14.07
N GLY A 221 11.38 -10.12 12.85
CA GLY A 221 11.26 -11.40 12.15
C GLY A 221 10.05 -11.51 11.21
N HIS A 222 9.21 -10.47 11.15
CA HIS A 222 8.01 -10.41 10.32
C HIS A 222 8.21 -9.43 9.18
N TYR A 223 8.54 -9.95 8.01
CA TYR A 223 8.94 -9.16 6.86
C TYR A 223 7.98 -9.37 5.70
N THR A 224 7.92 -8.39 4.79
CA THR A 224 7.04 -8.39 3.62
C THR A 224 7.83 -8.36 2.31
N TRP A 225 9.11 -7.98 2.39
CA TRP A 225 10.04 -7.94 1.27
C TRP A 225 11.36 -8.64 1.58
N TRP A 226 11.91 -9.30 0.55
CA TRP A 226 13.23 -9.93 0.58
C TRP A 226 13.92 -9.73 -0.76
N THR A 227 15.22 -9.44 -0.71
CA THR A 227 16.05 -9.47 -1.92
C THR A 227 16.15 -10.88 -2.50
N HIS A 228 16.33 -10.99 -3.81
CA HIS A 228 16.54 -12.27 -4.49
C HIS A 228 17.95 -12.83 -4.27
N PHE A 229 18.89 -12.01 -3.81
CA PHE A 229 20.28 -12.43 -3.58
C PHE A 229 20.44 -13.28 -2.32
N ALA A 230 21.47 -14.14 -2.34
CA ALA A 230 21.93 -14.92 -1.20
C ALA A 230 20.81 -15.68 -0.45
N ASN A 231 19.80 -16.14 -1.18
CA ASN A 231 18.66 -16.88 -0.65
C ASN A 231 17.99 -16.18 0.56
N ALA A 232 17.90 -14.85 0.53
CA ALA A 232 17.49 -14.05 1.69
C ALA A 232 16.09 -14.43 2.21
N ARG A 233 15.15 -14.77 1.31
CA ARG A 233 13.79 -15.20 1.70
C ARG A 233 13.81 -16.48 2.55
N ALA A 234 14.58 -17.50 2.16
CA ALA A 234 14.66 -18.74 2.94
C ALA A 234 15.37 -18.55 4.29
N ARG A 235 16.31 -17.59 4.37
CA ARG A 235 17.00 -17.21 5.62
C ARG A 235 16.25 -16.18 6.46
N ASN A 236 15.06 -15.77 6.01
CA ASN A 236 14.27 -14.68 6.58
C ASN A 236 15.08 -13.37 6.79
N VAL A 237 15.99 -13.04 5.88
CA VAL A 237 16.71 -11.76 5.89
C VAL A 237 15.88 -10.74 5.09
N GLY A 238 14.87 -10.18 5.73
CA GLY A 238 13.86 -9.36 5.08
C GLY A 238 13.64 -8.00 5.73
N TRP A 239 12.66 -7.29 5.17
CA TRP A 239 12.21 -5.96 5.55
C TRP A 239 10.68 -5.92 5.56
N ARG A 240 10.09 -5.20 6.50
CA ARG A 240 8.66 -4.88 6.53
C ARG A 240 8.49 -3.46 5.98
N ILE A 241 8.10 -3.40 4.72
CA ILE A 241 7.90 -2.14 3.99
C ILE A 241 6.48 -1.98 3.44
N ASP A 242 5.65 -3.01 3.59
CA ASP A 242 4.25 -3.01 3.23
C ASP A 242 3.41 -2.84 4.49
N TYR A 243 2.44 -1.93 4.45
CA TYR A 243 1.69 -1.51 5.63
C TYR A 243 0.19 -1.52 5.37
N PHE A 244 -0.56 -1.65 6.46
CA PHE A 244 -1.91 -1.12 6.61
C PHE A 244 -1.90 -0.12 7.75
N PHE A 245 -2.24 1.13 7.45
CA PHE A 245 -2.55 2.15 8.43
C PHE A 245 -4.04 2.47 8.41
N VAL A 246 -4.61 2.69 9.58
CA VAL A 246 -6.01 3.09 9.72
C VAL A 246 -6.13 4.36 10.54
N SER A 247 -7.14 5.17 10.24
CA SER A 247 -7.63 6.20 11.15
C SER A 247 -7.81 5.62 12.55
N LYS A 248 -7.43 6.36 13.59
CA LYS A 248 -7.57 5.91 14.99
C LYS A 248 -8.98 5.44 15.35
N SER A 249 -10.02 6.04 14.76
CA SER A 249 -11.43 5.66 14.95
C SER A 249 -11.75 4.24 14.45
N LEU A 250 -10.97 3.69 13.53
CA LEU A 250 -11.12 2.33 13.02
C LEU A 250 -10.29 1.29 13.80
N ALA A 251 -9.31 1.71 14.61
CA ALA A 251 -8.44 0.77 15.33
C ALA A 251 -9.22 -0.28 16.17
N PRO A 252 -10.31 0.04 16.89
CA PRO A 252 -11.10 -0.96 17.61
C PRO A 252 -11.86 -1.95 16.71
N LYS A 253 -12.01 -1.63 15.41
CA LYS A 253 -12.68 -2.50 14.42
C LYS A 253 -11.71 -3.48 13.76
N VAL A 254 -10.40 -3.24 13.83
CA VAL A 254 -9.38 -4.14 13.28
C VAL A 254 -9.37 -5.44 14.09
N LYS A 255 -9.48 -6.59 13.41
CA LYS A 255 -9.58 -7.92 14.06
C LYS A 255 -8.28 -8.73 13.98
N ALA A 256 -7.48 -8.51 12.94
CA ALA A 256 -6.20 -9.15 12.71
C ALA A 256 -5.39 -8.31 11.70
N ALA A 257 -4.08 -8.55 11.65
CA ALA A 257 -3.14 -7.98 10.68
C ALA A 257 -2.01 -8.98 10.40
#